data_AF-A0A970EB73-F1
#
_entry.id   AF-A0A970EB73-F1
#
_cell.length_a   1.000
_cell.length_b   1.000
_cell.length_c   1.000
_cell.angle_alpha   90.00
_cell.angle_beta   90.00
_cell.angle_gamma   90.00
#
_symmetry.space_group_name_H-M   'P 1'
#
loop_
_entity.id
_entity.type
_entity.pdbx_description
1 polymer ?
#
loop_
_entity_poly.entity_id
_entity_poly.type
_entity_poly.pdbx_seq_one_letter_code
_entity_poly.pdbx_strand_id
1 'polypeptide(L)'
;MALTGLEIFKLTPKKNCKECGFPTCMAFAMKVASGAAAIEKCPHISEEAKAKLSEATAPLMRTVKIGAGEAEKTLGGETVMFRHEKTFVSKTLFAVQFSDAQSDTEVARKMENIRKVDYVRIGERMQVELVAVKYAGNRERYLKLIEQLKPLNKTFVLVVGDADVAAAAVELVKEKKPALVGADAGNLEAMAALAKEHGLVLGLNAESVEEMYTLAEKAQQLGYRELLLNVGTTSIAKAFANAVEFRRTALVGQDRTLGYPSIVFANELARGDALLQTALAACFILKYGSIVVLDDITYA
;
A
#
# COMPACT_ATOMS: atom_id res chain seq x y z
N MET A 1 -8.15 -16.79 8.37
CA MET A 1 -7.81 -18.13 8.91
C MET A 1 -7.29 -19.03 7.79
N ALA A 2 -6.32 -19.90 8.07
CA ALA A 2 -5.93 -20.96 7.13
C ALA A 2 -7.11 -21.93 6.93
N LEU A 3 -7.33 -22.40 5.69
CA LEU A 3 -8.38 -23.39 5.41
C LEU A 3 -8.08 -24.68 6.17
N THR A 4 -9.11 -25.23 6.81
CA THR A 4 -9.06 -26.56 7.39
C THR A 4 -8.90 -27.61 6.29
N GLY A 5 -8.34 -28.77 6.61
CA GLY A 5 -8.20 -29.84 5.61
C GLY A 5 -9.55 -30.31 5.03
N LEU A 6 -10.66 -30.14 5.75
CA LEU A 6 -12.00 -30.42 5.22
C LEU A 6 -12.44 -29.39 4.17
N GLU A 7 -12.16 -28.10 4.39
CA GLU A 7 -12.45 -27.05 3.41
C GLU A 7 -11.60 -27.21 2.16
N ILE A 8 -10.32 -27.55 2.32
CA ILE A 8 -9.43 -27.85 1.19
C ILE A 8 -9.92 -29.09 0.43
N PHE A 9 -10.38 -30.13 1.13
CA PHE A 9 -10.93 -31.33 0.49
C PHE A 9 -12.15 -31.01 -0.38
N LYS A 10 -13.02 -30.09 0.04
CA LYS A 10 -14.17 -29.63 -0.77
C LYS A 10 -13.75 -29.01 -2.10
N LEU A 11 -12.57 -28.38 -2.14
CA LEU A 11 -11.98 -27.78 -3.35
C LEU A 11 -11.24 -28.79 -4.23
N THR A 12 -10.96 -29.99 -3.75
CA THR A 12 -10.28 -31.02 -4.56
C THR A 12 -11.22 -31.65 -5.60
N PRO A 13 -10.67 -32.26 -6.67
CA PRO A 13 -11.46 -32.98 -7.69
C PRO A 13 -12.12 -34.27 -7.20
N LYS A 14 -11.81 -34.72 -5.97
CA LYS A 14 -12.33 -35.96 -5.34
C LYS A 14 -12.12 -37.25 -6.15
N LYS A 15 -11.20 -37.25 -7.13
CA LYS A 15 -10.87 -38.41 -7.97
C LYS A 15 -10.12 -39.52 -7.24
N ASN A 16 -9.38 -39.18 -6.18
CA ASN A 16 -8.48 -40.11 -5.48
C ASN A 16 -7.49 -40.85 -6.42
N CYS A 17 -7.03 -40.19 -7.49
CA CYS A 17 -6.20 -40.81 -8.53
C CYS A 17 -4.74 -41.10 -8.13
N LYS A 18 -4.29 -40.59 -6.97
CA LYS A 18 -2.92 -40.75 -6.42
C LYS A 18 -1.79 -40.12 -7.23
N GLU A 19 -2.11 -39.41 -8.32
CA GLU A 19 -1.10 -38.73 -9.16
C GLU A 19 -0.33 -37.62 -8.43
N CYS A 20 -0.87 -37.07 -7.34
CA CYS A 20 -0.17 -36.13 -6.48
C CYS A 20 0.74 -36.78 -5.44
N GLY A 21 0.87 -38.12 -5.45
CA GLY A 21 1.69 -38.89 -4.49
C GLY A 21 1.01 -39.19 -3.16
N PHE A 22 -0.28 -38.87 -3.00
CA PHE A 22 -1.05 -39.13 -1.78
C PHE A 22 -2.13 -40.20 -2.01
N PRO A 23 -2.42 -41.06 -1.01
CA PRO A 23 -3.33 -42.20 -1.17
C PRO A 23 -4.78 -41.80 -1.43
N THR A 24 -5.21 -40.61 -0.96
CA THR A 24 -6.55 -40.06 -1.18
C THR A 24 -6.48 -38.52 -1.29
N CYS A 25 -7.51 -37.91 -1.90
CA CYS A 25 -7.66 -36.45 -1.95
C CYS A 25 -7.80 -35.84 -0.54
N MET A 26 -8.37 -36.57 0.42
CA MET A 26 -8.45 -36.14 1.83
C MET A 26 -7.07 -36.13 2.49
N ALA A 27 -6.25 -37.17 2.26
CA ALA A 27 -4.87 -37.20 2.76
C ALA A 27 -4.03 -36.07 2.17
N PHE A 28 -4.20 -35.77 0.89
CA PHE A 28 -3.60 -34.60 0.25
C PHE A 28 -4.06 -33.31 0.91
N ALA A 29 -5.37 -33.10 1.05
CA ALA A 29 -5.94 -31.89 1.64
C ALA A 29 -5.44 -31.63 3.09
N MET A 30 -5.30 -32.67 3.92
CA MET A 30 -4.73 -32.55 5.26
C MET A 30 -3.26 -32.11 5.24
N LYS A 31 -2.47 -32.62 4.29
CA LYS A 31 -1.05 -32.23 4.13
C LYS A 31 -0.91 -30.82 3.59
N VAL A 32 -1.82 -30.37 2.76
CA VAL A 32 -1.89 -28.98 2.30
C VAL A 32 -2.29 -28.04 3.45
N ALA A 33 -3.30 -28.41 4.26
CA ALA A 33 -3.74 -27.63 5.42
C ALA A 33 -2.62 -27.38 6.45
N SER A 34 -1.75 -28.39 6.63
CA SER A 34 -0.60 -28.32 7.53
C SER A 34 0.65 -27.67 6.92
N GLY A 35 0.59 -27.19 5.67
CA GLY A 35 1.75 -26.66 4.94
C GLY A 35 2.80 -27.70 4.51
N ALA A 36 2.52 -29.00 4.63
CA ALA A 36 3.46 -30.08 4.28
C ALA A 36 3.42 -30.45 2.78
N ALA A 37 2.44 -29.94 2.03
CA ALA A 37 2.32 -30.13 0.60
C ALA A 37 1.75 -28.86 -0.07
N ALA A 38 2.22 -28.56 -1.26
CA ALA A 38 1.68 -27.48 -2.09
C ALA A 38 0.43 -27.97 -2.84
N ILE A 39 -0.59 -27.11 -3.01
CA ILE A 39 -1.84 -27.48 -3.69
C ILE A 39 -1.64 -27.79 -5.18
N GLU A 40 -0.59 -27.20 -5.76
CA GLU A 40 -0.14 -27.35 -7.14
C GLU A 40 0.34 -28.76 -7.44
N LYS A 41 0.65 -29.58 -6.42
CA LYS A 41 0.98 -31.00 -6.62
C LYS A 41 -0.17 -31.81 -7.20
N CYS A 42 -1.42 -31.34 -7.11
CA CYS A 42 -2.54 -32.00 -7.77
C CYS A 42 -2.69 -31.50 -9.22
N PRO A 43 -2.45 -32.34 -10.24
CA PRO A 43 -2.53 -31.91 -11.64
C PRO A 43 -3.96 -31.58 -12.09
N HIS A 44 -4.97 -32.03 -11.33
CA HIS A 44 -6.39 -31.84 -11.64
C HIS A 44 -7.05 -30.72 -10.84
N ILE A 45 -6.30 -30.01 -9.99
CA ILE A 45 -6.89 -28.95 -9.16
C ILE A 45 -7.26 -27.75 -10.04
N SER A 46 -8.45 -27.19 -9.84
CA SER A 46 -8.90 -26.03 -10.62
C SER A 46 -8.11 -24.77 -10.24
N GLU A 47 -7.95 -23.86 -11.19
CA GLU A 47 -7.35 -22.54 -10.91
C GLU A 47 -8.13 -21.76 -9.84
N GLU A 48 -9.45 -21.92 -9.81
CA GLU A 48 -10.31 -21.35 -8.75
C GLU A 48 -9.94 -21.89 -7.36
N ALA A 49 -9.69 -23.20 -7.24
CA ALA A 49 -9.29 -23.81 -5.98
C ALA A 49 -7.89 -23.39 -5.54
N LYS A 50 -6.95 -23.23 -6.49
CA LYS A 50 -5.63 -22.65 -6.22
C LYS A 50 -5.74 -21.22 -5.70
N ALA A 51 -6.55 -20.38 -6.35
CA ALA A 51 -6.78 -19.00 -5.95
C ALA A 51 -7.37 -18.92 -4.52
N LYS A 52 -8.38 -19.74 -4.21
CA LYS A 52 -8.99 -19.81 -2.86
C LYS A 52 -8.01 -20.23 -1.77
N LEU A 53 -7.15 -21.22 -2.02
CA LEU A 53 -6.14 -21.62 -1.04
C LEU A 53 -5.04 -20.56 -0.88
N SER A 54 -4.56 -20.01 -2.00
CA SER A 54 -3.58 -18.92 -1.98
C SER A 54 -4.11 -17.74 -1.16
N GLU A 55 -5.38 -17.38 -1.34
CA GLU A 55 -6.06 -16.39 -0.53
C GLU A 55 -6.13 -16.78 0.96
N ALA A 56 -6.45 -18.03 1.27
CA ALA A 56 -6.54 -18.50 2.65
C ALA A 56 -5.19 -18.56 3.38
N THR A 57 -4.10 -18.77 2.65
CA THR A 57 -2.72 -18.85 3.19
C THR A 57 -1.97 -17.53 3.09
N ALA A 58 -2.56 -16.52 2.45
CA ALA A 58 -1.98 -15.19 2.36
C ALA A 58 -1.67 -14.62 3.77
N PRO A 59 -0.57 -13.86 3.91
CA PRO A 59 -0.30 -13.12 5.13
C PRO A 59 -1.49 -12.24 5.54
N LEU A 60 -1.66 -12.00 6.84
CA LEU A 60 -2.73 -11.14 7.36
C LEU A 60 -2.57 -9.69 6.88
N MET A 61 -1.32 -9.22 6.83
CA MET A 61 -0.95 -7.96 6.19
C MET A 61 -0.30 -8.27 4.84
N ARG A 62 -0.92 -7.88 3.75
CA ARG A 62 -0.38 -8.02 2.40
C ARG A 62 0.88 -7.17 2.25
N THR A 63 1.79 -7.65 1.41
CA THR A 63 2.94 -6.90 0.93
C THR A 63 2.63 -6.32 -0.43
N VAL A 64 2.89 -5.04 -0.63
CA VAL A 64 2.73 -4.35 -1.92
C VAL A 64 4.06 -3.72 -2.34
N LYS A 65 4.21 -3.46 -3.65
CA LYS A 65 5.42 -2.86 -4.21
C LYS A 65 5.08 -1.59 -4.98
N ILE A 66 5.83 -0.53 -4.72
CA ILE A 66 5.75 0.75 -5.44
C ILE A 66 7.10 1.07 -6.04
N GLY A 67 7.14 1.76 -7.18
CA GLY A 67 8.40 2.04 -7.85
C GLY A 67 8.84 0.91 -8.78
N ALA A 68 9.89 1.17 -9.55
CA ALA A 68 10.53 0.20 -10.43
C ALA A 68 12.06 0.36 -10.36
N GLY A 69 12.79 -0.71 -10.73
CA GLY A 69 14.25 -0.72 -10.72
C GLY A 69 14.84 -0.45 -9.34
N GLU A 70 15.88 0.38 -9.26
CA GLU A 70 16.56 0.73 -8.00
C GLU A 70 15.68 1.55 -7.02
N ALA A 71 14.60 2.15 -7.53
CA ALA A 71 13.65 2.92 -6.74
C ALA A 71 12.47 2.07 -6.23
N GLU A 72 12.39 0.77 -6.56
CA GLU A 72 11.36 -0.13 -6.04
C GLU A 72 11.42 -0.19 -4.51
N LYS A 73 10.28 -0.02 -3.87
CA LYS A 73 10.09 -0.12 -2.42
C LYS A 73 8.98 -1.12 -2.12
N THR A 74 9.22 -1.91 -1.09
CA THR A 74 8.27 -2.91 -0.59
C THR A 74 7.66 -2.40 0.70
N LEU A 75 6.33 -2.51 0.84
CA LEU A 75 5.55 -2.02 1.97
C LEU A 75 4.63 -3.13 2.51
N GLY A 76 4.39 -3.13 3.82
CA GLY A 76 3.47 -4.09 4.47
C GLY A 76 4.15 -5.39 4.89
N GLY A 77 3.39 -6.50 4.94
CA GLY A 77 3.93 -7.80 5.39
C GLY A 77 4.15 -7.92 6.91
N GLU A 78 3.68 -6.94 7.67
CA GLU A 78 3.79 -6.91 9.13
C GLU A 78 3.04 -8.04 9.83
N THR A 79 3.59 -8.60 10.91
CA THR A 79 2.99 -9.79 11.59
C THR A 79 2.69 -9.61 13.07
N VAL A 80 3.11 -8.51 13.69
CA VAL A 80 2.95 -8.26 15.14
C VAL A 80 2.41 -6.87 15.41
N MET A 81 1.80 -6.63 16.57
CA MET A 81 1.42 -5.26 16.96
C MET A 81 2.59 -4.56 17.64
N PHE A 82 3.36 -5.30 18.45
CA PHE A 82 4.44 -4.72 19.23
C PHE A 82 5.79 -5.29 18.82
N ARG A 83 6.77 -4.41 18.64
CA ARG A 83 8.13 -4.78 18.19
C ARG A 83 8.91 -5.70 19.15
N HIS A 84 8.42 -5.89 20.38
CA HIS A 84 9.02 -6.83 21.34
C HIS A 84 8.44 -8.25 21.21
N GLU A 85 7.31 -8.43 20.54
CA GLU A 85 6.76 -9.75 20.22
C GLU A 85 7.57 -10.38 19.07
N LYS A 86 7.91 -9.55 18.08
CA LYS A 86 8.81 -9.85 16.95
C LYS A 86 9.24 -8.55 16.27
N THR A 87 10.19 -8.63 15.34
CA THR A 87 10.66 -7.51 14.53
C THR A 87 9.59 -6.99 13.55
N PHE A 88 9.45 -5.67 13.44
CA PHE A 88 8.75 -5.03 12.31
C PHE A 88 9.58 -5.16 11.04
N VAL A 89 8.94 -5.46 9.93
CA VAL A 89 9.62 -5.87 8.68
C VAL A 89 9.57 -4.82 7.58
N SER A 90 8.66 -3.85 7.66
CA SER A 90 8.49 -2.77 6.70
C SER A 90 8.98 -1.46 7.30
N LYS A 91 10.11 -0.94 6.81
CA LYS A 91 10.58 0.41 7.17
C LYS A 91 9.60 1.46 6.63
N THR A 92 9.26 2.46 7.46
CA THR A 92 8.48 3.62 7.02
C THR A 92 9.25 4.40 5.95
N LEU A 93 8.57 4.74 4.85
CA LEU A 93 9.11 5.58 3.78
C LEU A 93 8.67 7.03 3.97
N PHE A 94 9.53 7.97 3.56
CA PHE A 94 9.20 9.39 3.56
C PHE A 94 8.89 9.89 2.16
N ALA A 95 7.81 10.66 2.07
CA ALA A 95 7.42 11.39 0.87
C ALA A 95 7.46 12.89 1.12
N VAL A 96 7.92 13.66 0.13
CA VAL A 96 7.72 15.11 0.10
C VAL A 96 6.58 15.41 -0.87
N GLN A 97 5.55 16.14 -0.41
CA GLN A 97 4.40 16.49 -1.23
C GLN A 97 4.66 17.73 -2.07
N PHE A 98 4.36 17.69 -3.35
CA PHE A 98 4.28 18.83 -4.25
C PHE A 98 2.82 19.02 -4.67
N SER A 99 2.41 20.24 -5.01
CA SER A 99 1.08 20.52 -5.55
C SER A 99 1.12 21.55 -6.65
N ASP A 100 0.20 21.43 -7.60
CA ASP A 100 -0.11 22.45 -8.61
C ASP A 100 -0.56 23.79 -8.01
N ALA A 101 -0.95 23.86 -6.73
CA ALA A 101 -1.21 25.12 -6.04
C ALA A 101 0.05 25.86 -5.55
N GLN A 102 1.21 25.18 -5.47
CA GLN A 102 2.47 25.78 -4.98
C GLN A 102 3.11 26.63 -6.05
N SER A 103 3.89 27.64 -5.66
CA SER A 103 4.66 28.47 -6.59
C SER A 103 5.90 27.75 -7.15
N ASP A 104 6.40 28.20 -8.31
CA ASP A 104 7.59 27.58 -8.94
C ASP A 104 8.83 27.71 -8.05
N THR A 105 8.93 28.79 -7.26
CA THR A 105 10.00 29.02 -6.29
C THR A 105 9.96 28.02 -5.13
N GLU A 106 8.76 27.73 -4.59
CA GLU A 106 8.59 26.70 -3.56
C GLU A 106 8.92 25.30 -4.07
N VAL A 107 8.47 24.96 -5.28
CA VAL A 107 8.78 23.68 -5.92
C VAL A 107 10.31 23.53 -6.07
N ALA A 108 10.98 24.53 -6.64
CA ALA A 108 12.43 24.50 -6.82
C ALA A 108 13.19 24.36 -5.49
N ARG A 109 12.75 25.07 -4.45
CA ARG A 109 13.32 25.01 -3.11
C ARG A 109 13.22 23.60 -2.51
N LYS A 110 12.06 22.96 -2.62
CA LYS A 110 11.82 21.59 -2.11
C LYS A 110 12.59 20.54 -2.90
N MET A 111 12.69 20.69 -4.21
CA MET A 111 13.54 19.81 -5.04
C MET A 111 15.00 19.88 -4.60
N GLU A 112 15.50 21.08 -4.28
CA GLU A 112 16.87 21.26 -3.81
C GLU A 112 17.08 20.64 -2.42
N ASN A 113 16.13 20.82 -1.52
CA ASN A 113 16.14 20.20 -0.20
C ASN A 113 16.17 18.66 -0.29
N ILE A 114 15.37 18.05 -1.15
CA ILE A 114 15.40 16.60 -1.40
C ILE A 114 16.79 16.13 -1.84
N ARG A 115 17.50 16.90 -2.68
CA ARG A 115 18.86 16.56 -3.11
C ARG A 115 19.88 16.66 -1.99
N LYS A 116 19.73 17.64 -1.10
CA LYS A 116 20.60 17.84 0.07
C LYS A 116 20.39 16.76 1.13
N VAL A 117 19.16 16.29 1.31
CA VAL A 117 18.83 15.21 2.24
C VAL A 117 19.11 13.86 1.57
N ASP A 118 20.39 13.57 1.40
CA ASP A 118 20.92 12.29 0.93
C ASP A 118 22.32 12.05 1.53
N TYR A 119 22.38 11.36 2.66
CA TYR A 119 23.62 11.16 3.42
C TYR A 119 23.66 9.79 4.08
N VAL A 120 24.85 9.32 4.43
CA VAL A 120 25.02 8.05 5.15
C VAL A 120 25.19 8.31 6.65
N ARG A 121 24.36 7.67 7.47
CA ARG A 121 24.44 7.71 8.93
C ARG A 121 24.46 6.30 9.48
N ILE A 122 25.55 5.93 10.16
CA ILE A 122 25.75 4.58 10.75
C ILE A 122 25.53 3.48 9.70
N GLY A 123 26.07 3.67 8.48
CA GLY A 123 25.95 2.70 7.39
C GLY A 123 24.60 2.66 6.67
N GLU A 124 23.60 3.42 7.12
CA GLU A 124 22.32 3.58 6.42
C GLU A 124 22.28 4.87 5.60
N ARG A 125 21.84 4.77 4.33
CA ARG A 125 21.56 5.93 3.50
C ARG A 125 20.21 6.54 3.92
N MET A 126 20.27 7.75 4.44
CA MET A 126 19.13 8.58 4.82
C MET A 126 18.77 9.47 3.63
N GLN A 127 17.60 9.24 3.05
CA GLN A 127 17.11 10.01 1.92
C GLN A 127 15.59 10.05 1.92
N VAL A 128 15.01 10.98 1.19
CA VAL A 128 13.60 10.89 0.79
C VAL A 128 13.47 9.81 -0.28
N GLU A 129 12.53 8.88 -0.10
CA GLU A 129 12.29 7.82 -1.07
C GLU A 129 11.22 8.18 -2.09
N LEU A 130 10.24 9.00 -1.71
CA LEU A 130 9.02 9.23 -2.47
C LEU A 130 8.77 10.72 -2.76
N VAL A 131 8.12 10.99 -3.88
CA VAL A 131 7.55 12.30 -4.19
C VAL A 131 6.04 12.15 -4.35
N ALA A 132 5.27 12.81 -3.50
CA ALA A 132 3.82 12.83 -3.60
C ALA A 132 3.41 14.05 -4.43
N VAL A 133 2.58 13.88 -5.46
CA VAL A 133 2.12 15.00 -6.30
C VAL A 133 0.61 15.11 -6.17
N LYS A 134 0.16 16.16 -5.48
CA LYS A 134 -1.25 16.42 -5.16
C LYS A 134 -1.90 17.35 -6.18
N TYR A 135 -3.01 16.90 -6.74
CA TYR A 135 -3.86 17.67 -7.63
C TYR A 135 -4.78 18.60 -6.82
N ALA A 136 -4.82 19.89 -7.19
CA ALA A 136 -5.59 20.96 -6.55
C ALA A 136 -6.50 21.71 -7.54
N GLY A 137 -6.60 21.25 -8.79
CA GLY A 137 -7.58 21.75 -9.77
C GLY A 137 -6.99 22.28 -11.09
N ASN A 138 -5.67 22.40 -11.22
CA ASN A 138 -5.02 22.83 -12.46
C ASN A 138 -4.32 21.67 -13.16
N ARG A 139 -5.03 21.04 -14.12
CA ARG A 139 -4.56 19.84 -14.82
C ARG A 139 -3.23 20.06 -15.54
N GLU A 140 -3.08 21.17 -16.27
CA GLU A 140 -1.86 21.46 -17.03
C GLU A 140 -0.65 21.62 -16.11
N ARG A 141 -0.81 22.37 -15.03
CA ARG A 141 0.24 22.58 -14.03
C ARG A 141 0.59 21.31 -13.29
N TYR A 142 -0.40 20.47 -12.97
CA TYR A 142 -0.21 19.17 -12.35
C TYR A 142 0.65 18.23 -13.21
N LEU A 143 0.32 18.08 -14.49
CA LEU A 143 1.08 17.24 -15.43
C LEU A 143 2.51 17.79 -15.64
N LYS A 144 2.66 19.10 -15.78
CA LYS A 144 3.97 19.76 -15.90
C LYS A 144 4.84 19.55 -14.65
N LEU A 145 4.24 19.59 -13.47
CA LEU A 145 4.92 19.34 -12.20
C LEU A 145 5.44 17.90 -12.12
N ILE A 146 4.65 16.91 -12.58
CA ILE A 146 5.11 15.51 -12.63
C ILE A 146 6.34 15.37 -13.53
N GLU A 147 6.32 15.96 -14.73
CA GLU A 147 7.48 15.97 -15.64
C GLU A 147 8.72 16.61 -14.99
N GLN A 148 8.55 17.76 -14.35
CA GLN A 148 9.63 18.48 -13.69
C GLN A 148 10.30 17.67 -12.56
N LEU A 149 9.55 16.79 -11.89
CA LEU A 149 10.04 15.98 -10.78
C LEU A 149 10.75 14.69 -11.22
N LYS A 150 10.59 14.25 -12.48
CA LYS A 150 11.20 13.01 -13.00
C LYS A 150 12.71 12.89 -12.75
N PRO A 151 13.52 13.96 -12.91
CA PRO A 151 14.97 13.90 -12.69
C PRO A 151 15.40 13.59 -11.25
N LEU A 152 14.49 13.69 -10.25
CA LEU A 152 14.83 13.35 -8.86
C LEU A 152 15.03 11.84 -8.64
N ASN A 153 14.63 10.99 -9.60
CA ASN A 153 14.74 9.53 -9.51
C ASN A 153 14.13 8.94 -8.22
N LYS A 154 13.03 9.53 -7.76
CA LYS A 154 12.21 9.04 -6.64
C LYS A 154 10.98 8.31 -7.16
N THR A 155 10.37 7.50 -6.29
CA THR A 155 9.10 6.82 -6.60
C THR A 155 7.95 7.79 -6.41
N PHE A 156 7.01 7.78 -7.35
CA PHE A 156 5.91 8.73 -7.38
C PHE A 156 4.69 8.22 -6.61
N VAL A 157 4.03 9.13 -5.89
CA VAL A 157 2.70 8.94 -5.33
C VAL A 157 1.79 10.00 -5.96
N LEU A 158 0.94 9.60 -6.89
CA LEU A 158 -0.01 10.49 -7.56
C LEU A 158 -1.24 10.64 -6.66
N VAL A 159 -1.45 11.83 -6.09
CA VAL A 159 -2.57 12.11 -5.19
C VAL A 159 -3.64 12.88 -5.98
N VAL A 160 -4.64 12.17 -6.48
CA VAL A 160 -5.67 12.71 -7.38
C VAL A 160 -6.93 11.85 -7.30
N GLY A 161 -8.10 12.49 -7.14
CA GLY A 161 -9.41 11.81 -7.13
C GLY A 161 -10.15 11.87 -8.48
N ASP A 162 -9.71 12.71 -9.40
CA ASP A 162 -10.27 12.79 -10.75
C ASP A 162 -9.64 11.70 -11.64
N ALA A 163 -10.46 10.76 -12.13
CA ALA A 163 -9.98 9.60 -12.88
C ALA A 163 -9.35 9.97 -14.23
N ASP A 164 -9.83 11.03 -14.90
CA ASP A 164 -9.29 11.47 -16.19
C ASP A 164 -7.93 12.14 -16.01
N VAL A 165 -7.78 12.92 -14.95
CA VAL A 165 -6.49 13.52 -14.58
C VAL A 165 -5.52 12.42 -14.10
N ALA A 166 -6.01 11.44 -13.35
CA ALA A 166 -5.22 10.29 -12.91
C ALA A 166 -4.66 9.49 -14.09
N ALA A 167 -5.50 9.16 -15.08
CA ALA A 167 -5.07 8.42 -16.28
C ALA A 167 -3.96 9.17 -17.03
N ALA A 168 -4.14 10.47 -17.25
CA ALA A 168 -3.13 11.30 -17.91
C ALA A 168 -1.82 11.38 -17.12
N ALA A 169 -1.88 11.47 -15.78
CA ALA A 169 -0.71 11.51 -14.93
C ALA A 169 0.03 10.17 -14.88
N VAL A 170 -0.70 9.05 -14.83
CA VAL A 170 -0.13 7.69 -14.87
C VAL A 170 0.64 7.48 -16.17
N GLU A 171 0.10 7.90 -17.32
CA GLU A 171 0.79 7.75 -18.60
C GLU A 171 2.20 8.40 -18.63
N LEU A 172 2.41 9.49 -17.90
CA LEU A 172 3.71 10.17 -17.83
C LEU A 172 4.75 9.37 -17.04
N VAL A 173 4.33 8.56 -16.06
CA VAL A 173 5.24 7.91 -15.10
C VAL A 173 4.98 6.41 -14.91
N LYS A 174 4.19 5.75 -15.77
CA LYS A 174 3.83 4.32 -15.65
C LYS A 174 5.03 3.38 -15.55
N GLU A 175 6.12 3.68 -16.26
CA GLU A 175 7.38 2.93 -16.18
C GLU A 175 8.01 2.95 -14.77
N LYS A 176 7.72 4.00 -13.99
CA LYS A 176 8.16 4.14 -12.60
C LYS A 176 7.19 3.50 -11.60
N LYS A 177 6.12 2.85 -12.04
CA LYS A 177 5.09 2.20 -11.20
C LYS A 177 4.67 3.05 -9.99
N PRO A 178 4.05 4.23 -10.21
CA PRO A 178 3.62 5.09 -9.12
C PRO A 178 2.57 4.39 -8.23
N ALA A 179 2.43 4.86 -7.00
CA ALA A 179 1.19 4.66 -6.25
C ALA A 179 0.15 5.68 -6.71
N LEU A 180 -1.10 5.26 -6.88
CA LEU A 180 -2.22 6.11 -7.25
C LEU A 180 -3.16 6.25 -6.04
N VAL A 181 -3.16 7.40 -5.38
CA VAL A 181 -3.93 7.67 -4.15
C VAL A 181 -5.06 8.63 -4.43
N GLY A 182 -6.27 8.27 -4.01
CA GLY A 182 -7.46 9.11 -4.22
C GLY A 182 -8.71 8.35 -4.61
N ALA A 183 -8.69 7.01 -4.58
CA ALA A 183 -9.90 6.22 -4.78
C ALA A 183 -10.82 6.33 -3.56
N ASP A 184 -12.06 6.71 -3.79
CA ASP A 184 -13.14 6.80 -2.81
C ASP A 184 -14.39 6.07 -3.32
N ALA A 185 -15.49 6.16 -2.59
CA ALA A 185 -16.74 5.47 -2.94
C ALA A 185 -17.33 5.91 -4.29
N GLY A 186 -17.01 7.11 -4.77
CA GLY A 186 -17.56 7.68 -6.01
C GLY A 186 -16.78 7.32 -7.27
N ASN A 187 -15.48 7.02 -7.15
CA ASN A 187 -14.59 6.79 -8.31
C ASN A 187 -13.89 5.41 -8.30
N LEU A 188 -14.15 4.55 -7.31
CA LEU A 188 -13.40 3.30 -7.09
C LEU A 188 -13.27 2.42 -8.34
N GLU A 189 -14.36 2.23 -9.08
CA GLU A 189 -14.37 1.33 -10.24
C GLU A 189 -13.40 1.80 -11.33
N ALA A 190 -13.45 3.10 -11.66
CA ALA A 190 -12.56 3.71 -12.64
C ALA A 190 -11.11 3.68 -12.18
N MET A 191 -10.86 4.05 -10.92
CA MET A 191 -9.51 4.09 -10.34
C MET A 191 -8.90 2.68 -10.18
N ALA A 192 -9.70 1.68 -9.82
CA ALA A 192 -9.27 0.28 -9.74
C ALA A 192 -9.00 -0.32 -11.11
N ALA A 193 -9.81 0.01 -12.13
CA ALA A 193 -9.53 -0.39 -13.52
C ALA A 193 -8.19 0.17 -14.00
N LEU A 194 -7.95 1.46 -13.80
CA LEU A 194 -6.69 2.13 -14.14
C LEU A 194 -5.49 1.52 -13.39
N ALA A 195 -5.63 1.30 -12.08
CA ALA A 195 -4.57 0.67 -11.29
C ALA A 195 -4.29 -0.76 -11.77
N LYS A 196 -5.32 -1.52 -12.13
CA LYS A 196 -5.19 -2.89 -12.65
C LYS A 196 -4.53 -2.94 -14.02
N GLU A 197 -4.87 -2.03 -14.91
CA GLU A 197 -4.29 -1.92 -16.25
C GLU A 197 -2.77 -1.75 -16.19
N HIS A 198 -2.29 -0.91 -15.28
CA HIS A 198 -0.86 -0.60 -15.15
C HIS A 198 -0.14 -1.32 -13.98
N GLY A 199 -0.85 -2.14 -13.20
CA GLY A 199 -0.31 -2.87 -12.05
C GLY A 199 0.23 -1.98 -10.93
N LEU A 200 -0.54 -0.95 -10.55
CA LEU A 200 -0.15 0.11 -9.60
C LEU A 200 -0.75 -0.08 -8.21
N VAL A 201 -0.08 0.40 -7.15
CA VAL A 201 -0.72 0.39 -5.82
C VAL A 201 -1.83 1.43 -5.77
N LEU A 202 -3.04 1.02 -5.40
CA LEU A 202 -4.21 1.89 -5.29
C LEU A 202 -4.42 2.35 -3.84
N GLY A 203 -4.30 3.65 -3.61
CA GLY A 203 -4.58 4.32 -2.35
C GLY A 203 -6.06 4.65 -2.19
N LEU A 204 -6.66 4.05 -1.17
CA LEU A 204 -8.05 4.24 -0.79
C LEU A 204 -8.20 5.40 0.21
N ASN A 205 -9.26 6.18 0.05
CA ASN A 205 -9.65 7.31 0.90
C ASN A 205 -11.08 7.09 1.40
N ALA A 206 -11.28 7.23 2.71
CA ALA A 206 -12.58 7.15 3.36
C ALA A 206 -12.59 8.03 4.63
N GLU A 207 -13.77 8.42 5.12
CA GLU A 207 -13.88 9.29 6.29
C GLU A 207 -13.78 8.52 7.62
N SER A 208 -14.07 7.22 7.59
CA SER A 208 -14.13 6.32 8.74
C SER A 208 -13.50 4.95 8.45
N VAL A 209 -13.23 4.17 9.51
CA VAL A 209 -12.67 2.81 9.37
C VAL A 209 -13.71 1.88 8.74
N GLU A 210 -14.99 2.08 9.05
CA GLU A 210 -16.12 1.32 8.53
C GLU A 210 -16.31 1.56 7.01
N GLU A 211 -16.19 2.82 6.58
CA GLU A 211 -16.21 3.15 5.16
C GLU A 211 -14.95 2.61 4.45
N MET A 212 -13.77 2.72 5.07
CA MET A 212 -12.53 2.15 4.52
C MET A 212 -12.67 0.63 4.33
N TYR A 213 -13.27 -0.05 5.31
CA TYR A 213 -13.54 -1.49 5.26
C TYR A 213 -14.44 -1.82 4.07
N THR A 214 -15.56 -1.11 3.95
CA THR A 214 -16.51 -1.27 2.83
C THR A 214 -15.84 -1.01 1.47
N LEU A 215 -14.99 0.02 1.39
CA LEU A 215 -14.29 0.39 0.17
C LEU A 215 -13.24 -0.66 -0.22
N ALA A 216 -12.50 -1.19 0.75
CA ALA A 216 -11.53 -2.26 0.55
C ALA A 216 -12.21 -3.57 0.11
N GLU A 217 -13.35 -3.94 0.69
CA GLU A 217 -14.13 -5.10 0.24
C GLU A 217 -14.58 -4.95 -1.21
N LYS A 218 -15.11 -3.77 -1.58
CA LYS A 218 -15.50 -3.49 -2.97
C LYS A 218 -14.31 -3.61 -3.92
N ALA A 219 -13.15 -3.07 -3.56
CA ALA A 219 -11.94 -3.20 -4.36
C ALA A 219 -11.55 -4.68 -4.57
N GLN A 220 -11.66 -5.49 -3.51
CA GLN A 220 -11.38 -6.94 -3.57
C GLN A 220 -12.38 -7.69 -4.45
N GLN A 221 -13.66 -7.31 -4.40
CA GLN A 221 -14.73 -7.86 -5.26
C GLN A 221 -14.51 -7.53 -6.74
N LEU A 222 -13.95 -6.34 -7.05
CA LEU A 222 -13.47 -5.98 -8.39
C LEU A 222 -12.20 -6.75 -8.81
N GLY A 223 -11.69 -7.62 -7.94
CA GLY A 223 -10.50 -8.43 -8.16
C GLY A 223 -9.20 -7.66 -7.95
N TYR A 224 -9.22 -6.51 -7.27
CA TYR A 224 -8.04 -5.69 -7.01
C TYR A 224 -7.62 -5.73 -5.54
N ARG A 225 -6.33 -6.00 -5.29
CA ARG A 225 -5.81 -6.21 -3.94
C ARG A 225 -4.44 -5.57 -3.70
N GLU A 226 -3.92 -4.78 -4.63
CA GLU A 226 -2.70 -4.00 -4.39
C GLU A 226 -3.12 -2.64 -3.81
N LEU A 227 -3.46 -2.64 -2.51
CA LEU A 227 -4.08 -1.49 -1.83
C LEU A 227 -3.14 -0.80 -0.85
N LEU A 228 -3.41 0.47 -0.62
CA LEU A 228 -2.78 1.35 0.38
C LEU A 228 -3.89 2.13 1.09
N LEU A 229 -3.90 2.16 2.42
CA LEU A 229 -5.00 2.75 3.18
C LEU A 229 -4.62 4.14 3.69
N ASN A 230 -5.34 5.18 3.25
CA ASN A 230 -5.16 6.51 3.81
C ASN A 230 -5.78 6.58 5.21
N VAL A 231 -5.00 7.02 6.20
CA VAL A 231 -5.48 7.13 7.59
C VAL A 231 -6.41 8.33 7.80
N GLY A 232 -6.51 9.23 6.82
CA GLY A 232 -7.34 10.43 6.86
C GLY A 232 -6.66 11.62 7.56
N THR A 233 -7.24 12.81 7.35
CA THR A 233 -6.65 14.09 7.81
C THR A 233 -7.60 14.93 8.67
N THR A 234 -8.78 14.41 9.02
CA THR A 234 -9.80 15.13 9.81
C THR A 234 -9.28 15.58 11.18
N SER A 235 -8.56 14.70 11.89
CA SER A 235 -7.87 15.04 13.13
C SER A 235 -6.73 14.06 13.43
N ILE A 236 -5.75 14.52 14.20
CA ILE A 236 -4.60 13.69 14.63
C ILE A 236 -5.08 12.45 15.39
N ALA A 237 -6.06 12.61 16.30
CA ALA A 237 -6.59 11.51 17.09
C ALA A 237 -7.26 10.43 16.23
N LYS A 238 -8.06 10.84 15.23
CA LYS A 238 -8.70 9.91 14.29
C LYS A 238 -7.66 9.22 13.41
N ALA A 239 -6.70 9.97 12.84
CA ALA A 239 -5.64 9.39 12.02
C ALA A 239 -4.81 8.35 12.78
N PHE A 240 -4.48 8.63 14.05
CA PHE A 240 -3.80 7.68 14.93
C PHE A 240 -4.65 6.43 15.17
N ALA A 241 -5.93 6.60 15.51
CA ALA A 241 -6.84 5.49 15.75
C ALA A 241 -6.98 4.61 14.50
N ASN A 242 -7.18 5.22 13.33
CA ASN A 242 -7.30 4.52 12.05
C ASN A 242 -6.05 3.66 11.75
N ALA A 243 -4.85 4.24 11.90
CA ALA A 243 -3.60 3.50 11.68
C ALA A 243 -3.48 2.27 12.59
N VAL A 244 -3.89 2.40 13.86
CA VAL A 244 -3.90 1.30 14.84
C VAL A 244 -4.96 0.25 14.49
N GLU A 245 -6.17 0.68 14.16
CA GLU A 245 -7.29 -0.22 13.85
C GLU A 245 -7.05 -1.02 12.58
N PHE A 246 -6.47 -0.42 11.52
CA PHE A 246 -6.12 -1.16 10.30
C PHE A 246 -5.24 -2.38 10.60
N ARG A 247 -4.17 -2.18 11.40
CA ARG A 247 -3.27 -3.26 11.78
C ARG A 247 -3.90 -4.22 12.78
N ARG A 248 -4.71 -3.71 13.73
CA ARG A 248 -5.39 -4.53 14.74
C ARG A 248 -6.42 -5.46 14.11
N THR A 249 -7.25 -4.96 13.20
CA THR A 249 -8.26 -5.74 12.47
C THR A 249 -7.60 -6.91 11.73
N ALA A 250 -6.47 -6.66 11.05
CA ALA A 250 -5.73 -7.70 10.37
C ALA A 250 -5.08 -8.72 11.31
N LEU A 251 -4.33 -8.28 12.31
CA LEU A 251 -3.49 -9.18 13.12
C LEU A 251 -4.24 -9.83 14.28
N VAL A 252 -5.04 -9.04 15.00
CA VAL A 252 -5.79 -9.49 16.17
C VAL A 252 -7.18 -10.00 15.75
N GLY A 253 -7.86 -9.24 14.88
CA GLY A 253 -9.17 -9.63 14.33
C GLY A 253 -9.10 -10.79 13.33
N GLN A 254 -7.90 -11.12 12.83
CA GLN A 254 -7.67 -12.14 11.79
C GLN A 254 -8.44 -11.85 10.48
N ASP A 255 -8.73 -10.57 10.25
CA ASP A 255 -9.53 -10.06 9.14
C ASP A 255 -8.66 -9.29 8.15
N ARG A 256 -8.46 -9.90 6.98
CA ARG A 256 -7.57 -9.39 5.94
C ARG A 256 -8.10 -8.19 5.19
N THR A 257 -9.35 -7.79 5.41
CA THR A 257 -9.99 -6.73 4.64
C THR A 257 -9.24 -5.41 4.72
N LEU A 258 -8.66 -5.10 5.87
CA LEU A 258 -7.81 -3.92 6.10
C LEU A 258 -6.32 -4.26 6.20
N GLY A 259 -5.95 -5.47 5.78
CA GLY A 259 -4.60 -6.03 5.85
C GLY A 259 -3.65 -5.44 4.82
N TYR A 260 -3.48 -4.12 4.80
CA TYR A 260 -2.69 -3.39 3.81
C TYR A 260 -1.84 -2.31 4.48
N PRO A 261 -0.73 -1.87 3.86
CA PRO A 261 0.04 -0.74 4.37
C PRO A 261 -0.79 0.55 4.40
N SER A 262 -0.33 1.52 5.17
CA SER A 262 -1.01 2.81 5.36
C SER A 262 -0.20 3.99 4.82
N ILE A 263 -0.90 5.05 4.38
CA ILE A 263 -0.31 6.35 4.05
C ILE A 263 -0.85 7.42 4.99
N VAL A 264 0.05 8.29 5.44
CA VAL A 264 -0.23 9.35 6.41
C VAL A 264 0.20 10.70 5.84
N PHE A 265 -0.74 11.63 5.69
CA PHE A 265 -0.48 13.02 5.32
C PHE A 265 -0.20 13.86 6.56
N ALA A 266 1.00 13.70 7.14
CA ALA A 266 1.41 14.41 8.35
C ALA A 266 1.49 15.93 8.13
N ASN A 267 1.83 16.35 6.92
CA ASN A 267 1.77 17.74 6.47
C ASN A 267 0.38 18.37 6.63
N GLU A 268 -0.68 17.68 6.22
CA GLU A 268 -2.05 18.16 6.33
C GLU A 268 -2.54 18.16 7.79
N LEU A 269 -2.20 17.11 8.55
CA LEU A 269 -2.51 17.02 9.98
C LEU A 269 -1.85 18.13 10.80
N ALA A 270 -0.65 18.55 10.43
CA ALA A 270 0.11 19.59 11.13
C ALA A 270 -0.33 21.01 10.78
N ARG A 271 -1.14 21.21 9.72
CA ARG A 271 -1.68 22.51 9.30
C ARG A 271 -0.62 23.63 9.20
N GLY A 272 0.56 23.29 8.69
CA GLY A 272 1.67 24.23 8.48
C GLY A 272 2.65 24.37 9.66
N ASP A 273 2.40 23.74 10.81
CA ASP A 273 3.35 23.72 11.92
C ASP A 273 4.45 22.67 11.68
N ALA A 274 5.68 23.13 11.44
CA ALA A 274 6.82 22.26 11.15
C ALA A 274 7.26 21.37 12.32
N LEU A 275 7.16 21.87 13.56
CA LEU A 275 7.54 21.10 14.76
C LEU A 275 6.50 20.02 15.03
N LEU A 276 5.22 20.37 14.91
CA LEU A 276 4.13 19.41 15.01
C LEU A 276 4.24 18.35 13.92
N GLN A 277 4.54 18.73 12.67
CA GLN A 277 4.72 17.79 11.57
C GLN A 277 5.83 16.77 11.86
N THR A 278 6.95 17.23 12.42
CA THR A 278 8.07 16.36 12.82
C THR A 278 7.67 15.40 13.94
N ALA A 279 6.93 15.90 14.95
CA ALA A 279 6.42 15.07 16.03
C ALA A 279 5.41 14.01 15.53
N LEU A 280 4.53 14.39 14.59
CA LEU A 280 3.59 13.47 13.95
C LEU A 280 4.31 12.41 13.13
N ALA A 281 5.34 12.78 12.36
CA ALA A 281 6.14 11.82 11.61
C ALA A 281 6.76 10.77 12.56
N ALA A 282 7.36 11.21 13.67
CA ALA A 282 7.90 10.29 14.68
C ALA A 282 6.81 9.39 15.29
N CYS A 283 5.62 9.94 15.55
CA CYS A 283 4.49 9.18 16.07
C CYS A 283 4.07 8.07 15.09
N PHE A 284 3.90 8.38 13.81
CA PHE A 284 3.43 7.42 12.82
C PHE A 284 4.50 6.40 12.40
N ILE A 285 5.79 6.70 12.54
CA ILE A 285 6.84 5.67 12.47
C ILE A 285 6.62 4.60 13.56
N LEU A 286 6.29 5.02 14.78
CA LEU A 286 6.01 4.10 15.90
C LEU A 286 4.63 3.45 15.81
N LYS A 287 3.72 4.05 15.04
CA LYS A 287 2.29 3.70 14.98
C LYS A 287 1.85 3.46 13.54
N TYR A 288 2.57 2.55 12.91
CA TYR A 288 2.15 1.80 11.72
C TYR A 288 1.92 2.61 10.45
N GLY A 289 2.45 3.84 10.37
CA GLY A 289 2.54 4.62 9.13
C GLY A 289 3.56 3.99 8.19
N SER A 290 3.10 3.44 7.07
CA SER A 290 3.99 2.79 6.10
C SER A 290 4.62 3.82 5.15
N ILE A 291 3.85 4.84 4.76
CA ILE A 291 4.32 6.04 4.07
C ILE A 291 3.93 7.26 4.92
N VAL A 292 4.88 8.14 5.20
CA VAL A 292 4.63 9.43 5.86
C VAL A 292 4.94 10.55 4.88
N VAL A 293 3.92 11.33 4.54
CA VAL A 293 3.99 12.47 3.63
C VAL A 293 4.22 13.75 4.44
N LEU A 294 5.31 14.43 4.10
CA LEU A 294 5.78 15.68 4.68
C LEU A 294 5.58 16.81 3.67
N ASP A 295 5.51 18.05 4.16
CA ASP A 295 5.47 19.20 3.28
C ASP A 295 6.86 19.42 2.68
N ASP A 296 7.89 19.38 3.50
CA ASP A 296 9.27 19.55 3.06
C ASP A 296 10.21 18.83 4.04
N ILE A 297 11.46 18.66 3.64
CA ILE A 297 12.48 18.04 4.47
C ILE A 297 13.78 18.83 4.36
N THR A 298 14.13 19.51 5.44
CA THR A 298 15.36 20.29 5.49
C THR A 298 16.44 19.53 6.25
N TYR A 299 17.69 19.80 5.87
CA TYR A 299 18.85 19.50 6.70
C TYR A 299 19.08 20.75 7.56
N ALA A 300 19.22 20.59 8.88
CA ALA A 300 19.59 21.69 9.77
C ALA A 300 20.95 22.28 9.40
#